data_AF-A0A0P9D6L6-F1
#
_entry.id   AF-A0A0P9D6L6-F1
#
_cell.length_a   1.000
_cell.length_b   1.000
_cell.length_c   1.000
_cell.angle_alpha   90.00
_cell.angle_beta   90.00
_cell.angle_gamma   90.00
#
_symmetry.space_group_name_H-M   'P 1'
#
loop_
_entity.id
_entity.type
_entity.pdbx_description
1 polymer ?
#
loop_
_entity_poly.entity_id
_entity_poly.type
_entity_poly.pdbx_seq_one_letter_code
_entity_poly.pdbx_strand_id
1 'polypeptide(L)'
;MNTIDELLTRGVAEVLIEADLRRKLAGDRPLRLKQGFDPTKPDMHIGHAVGLRKLRKFQEMGHQVVLIVGDWTAQIGDPSGRDETRPPLTAEVVRSNAETYMQQFFKVVDRDRTEVRFQSEWFGTFDLGKALKLAGSFTLAQMLQHETFRKRYEEGGRLTILELMYPMLQGYDSVMVTPDVEFGGTDQKFNNLAGRELMAQAGMVPQDIFLVP
;
A
#
# COMPACT_ATOMS: atom_id res chain seq x y z
N MET A 1 -6.78 -29.73 1.54
CA MET A 1 -6.00 -28.47 1.48
C MET A 1 -5.96 -27.92 2.90
N ASN A 2 -4.79 -27.59 3.44
CA ASN A 2 -4.71 -26.93 4.75
C ASN A 2 -5.29 -25.50 4.64
N THR A 3 -5.84 -24.95 5.73
CA THR A 3 -6.41 -23.59 5.78
C THR A 3 -5.45 -22.53 5.23
N ILE A 4 -4.14 -22.66 5.52
CA ILE A 4 -3.10 -21.76 4.99
C ILE A 4 -2.97 -21.89 3.47
N ASP A 5 -3.05 -23.10 2.90
CA ASP A 5 -2.95 -23.29 1.45
C ASP A 5 -4.12 -22.61 0.74
N GLU A 6 -5.34 -22.74 1.25
CA GLU A 6 -6.49 -22.05 0.65
C GLU A 6 -6.36 -20.53 0.77
N LEU A 7 -5.84 -20.04 1.91
CA LEU A 7 -5.61 -18.62 2.14
C LEU A 7 -4.65 -18.03 1.10
N LEU A 8 -3.55 -18.73 0.81
CA LEU A 8 -2.47 -18.22 -0.04
C LEU A 8 -2.67 -18.50 -1.54
N THR A 9 -3.58 -19.39 -1.94
CA THR A 9 -3.76 -19.75 -3.37
C THR A 9 -5.07 -19.25 -3.98
N ARG A 10 -6.20 -19.31 -3.25
CA ARG A 10 -7.52 -19.04 -3.84
C ARG A 10 -7.77 -17.54 -3.98
N GLY A 11 -7.89 -17.01 -5.19
CA GLY A 11 -8.12 -15.58 -5.40
C GLY A 11 -6.91 -14.74 -4.98
N VAL A 12 -5.72 -15.28 -5.24
CA VAL A 12 -4.41 -14.66 -5.01
C VAL A 12 -3.70 -14.66 -6.35
N ALA A 13 -3.13 -13.52 -6.73
CA ALA A 13 -2.35 -13.41 -7.95
C ALA A 13 -0.91 -13.84 -7.70
N GLU A 14 -0.31 -13.36 -6.62
CA GLU A 14 1.09 -13.63 -6.28
C GLU A 14 1.33 -13.40 -4.78
N VAL A 15 2.19 -14.22 -4.18
CA VAL A 15 2.74 -13.96 -2.84
C VAL A 15 4.26 -13.92 -2.95
N LEU A 16 4.86 -12.77 -2.66
CA LEU A 16 6.32 -12.67 -2.68
C LEU A 16 6.85 -13.09 -1.31
N ILE A 17 7.88 -13.94 -1.34
CA ILE A 17 8.48 -14.56 -0.15
C ILE A 17 7.47 -15.47 0.58
N GLU A 18 6.69 -16.25 -0.17
CA GLU A 18 5.63 -17.13 0.36
C GLU A 18 6.10 -18.05 1.50
N ALA A 19 7.33 -18.58 1.42
CA ALA A 19 7.89 -19.44 2.47
C ALA A 19 8.00 -18.72 3.83
N ASP A 20 8.31 -17.42 3.82
CA ASP A 20 8.38 -16.60 5.03
C ASP A 20 6.99 -16.32 5.60
N LEU A 21 6.03 -15.99 4.72
CA LEU A 21 4.64 -15.78 5.12
C LEU A 21 4.02 -17.05 5.71
N ARG A 22 4.28 -18.22 5.12
CA ARG A 22 3.84 -19.51 5.68
C ARG A 22 4.40 -19.74 7.07
N ARG A 23 5.69 -19.43 7.29
CA ARG A 23 6.32 -19.54 8.61
C ARG A 23 5.69 -18.58 9.61
N LYS A 24 5.41 -17.33 9.21
CA LYS A 24 4.72 -16.32 10.04
C LYS A 24 3.30 -16.76 10.41
N LEU A 25 2.54 -17.29 9.45
CA LEU A 25 1.16 -17.77 9.64
C LEU A 25 1.07 -19.03 10.53
N ALA A 26 2.14 -19.83 10.57
CA ALA A 26 2.22 -20.99 11.46
C ALA A 26 2.65 -20.64 12.89
N GLY A 27 3.04 -19.39 13.16
CA GLY A 27 3.40 -18.92 14.49
C GLY A 27 2.21 -18.43 15.30
N ASP A 28 2.43 -18.18 16.60
CA ASP A 28 1.37 -17.86 17.56
C ASP A 28 1.03 -16.37 17.67
N ARG A 29 1.78 -15.50 16.97
CA ARG A 29 1.55 -14.05 17.04
C ARG A 29 0.61 -13.58 15.91
N PRO A 30 -0.35 -12.69 16.21
CA PRO A 30 -1.09 -11.97 15.17
C PRO A 30 -0.15 -11.24 14.22
N LEU A 31 -0.41 -11.36 12.92
CA LEU A 31 0.30 -10.59 11.90
C LEU A 31 -0.37 -9.24 11.69
N ARG A 32 0.43 -8.23 11.36
CA ARG A 32 -0.03 -6.89 10.95
C ARG A 32 -0.11 -6.81 9.43
N LEU A 33 -1.31 -6.56 8.92
CA LEU A 33 -1.63 -6.61 7.49
C LEU A 33 -1.92 -5.20 6.98
N LYS A 34 -0.93 -4.57 6.35
CA LYS A 34 -1.09 -3.23 5.76
C LYS A 34 -1.95 -3.31 4.52
N GLN A 35 -2.96 -2.44 4.44
CA GLN A 35 -3.71 -2.14 3.23
C GLN A 35 -3.82 -0.62 3.12
N GLY A 36 -3.30 -0.04 2.04
CA GLY A 36 -3.49 1.38 1.75
C GLY A 36 -4.70 1.63 0.86
N PHE A 37 -5.27 2.83 0.95
CA PHE A 37 -6.15 3.37 -0.08
C PHE A 37 -6.04 4.89 -0.20
N ASP A 38 -6.16 5.38 -1.43
CA ASP A 38 -6.15 6.80 -1.72
C ASP A 38 -7.59 7.29 -1.95
N PRO A 39 -8.15 8.14 -1.07
CA PRO A 39 -9.54 8.62 -1.10
C PRO A 39 -9.80 9.65 -2.21
N THR A 40 -9.43 9.30 -3.44
CA THR A 40 -9.61 10.14 -4.64
C THR A 40 -11.04 10.06 -5.19
N LYS A 41 -11.78 9.02 -4.82
CA LYS A 41 -13.20 8.82 -5.13
C LYS A 41 -13.92 8.29 -3.87
N PRO A 42 -15.22 8.57 -3.70
CA PRO A 42 -15.95 8.18 -2.50
C PRO A 42 -16.25 6.67 -2.44
N ASP A 43 -16.44 6.02 -3.60
CA ASP A 43 -17.03 4.69 -3.65
C ASP A 43 -16.04 3.59 -4.09
N MET A 44 -16.15 2.46 -3.40
CA MET A 44 -15.49 1.22 -3.78
C MET A 44 -16.25 0.53 -4.90
N HIS A 45 -15.55 0.10 -5.95
CA HIS A 45 -16.12 -0.81 -6.95
C HIS A 45 -15.88 -2.29 -6.59
N ILE A 46 -16.57 -3.19 -7.29
CA ILE A 46 -16.51 -4.64 -7.05
C ILE A 46 -15.11 -5.25 -7.14
N GLY A 47 -14.18 -4.64 -7.89
CA GLY A 47 -12.78 -5.07 -7.96
C GLY A 47 -12.09 -5.16 -6.59
N HIS A 48 -12.47 -4.33 -5.61
CA HIS A 48 -11.86 -4.39 -4.27
C HIS A 48 -12.34 -5.59 -3.44
N ALA A 49 -13.45 -6.23 -3.82
CA ALA A 49 -14.08 -7.26 -3.00
C ALA A 49 -13.17 -8.47 -2.76
N VAL A 50 -12.30 -8.82 -3.71
CA VAL A 50 -11.36 -9.95 -3.55
C VAL A 50 -10.37 -9.68 -2.43
N GLY A 51 -9.72 -8.50 -2.44
CA GLY A 51 -8.80 -8.06 -1.39
C GLY A 51 -9.49 -7.96 -0.02
N LEU A 52 -10.65 -7.31 0.06
CA LEU A 52 -11.40 -7.17 1.31
C LEU A 52 -11.80 -8.51 1.93
N ARG A 53 -12.31 -9.44 1.11
CA ARG A 53 -12.67 -10.78 1.59
C ARG A 53 -11.44 -11.55 2.07
N LYS A 54 -10.28 -11.31 1.47
CA LYS A 54 -9.03 -11.90 1.92
C LYS A 54 -8.62 -11.35 3.27
N LEU A 55 -8.61 -10.02 3.45
CA LEU A 55 -8.34 -9.38 4.74
C LEU A 55 -9.27 -9.91 5.84
N ARG A 56 -10.56 -10.08 5.54
CA ARG A 56 -11.53 -10.68 6.46
C ARG A 56 -11.15 -12.10 6.88
N LYS A 57 -10.74 -12.95 5.94
CA LYS A 57 -10.26 -14.32 6.26
C LYS A 57 -9.02 -14.30 7.17
N PHE A 58 -8.09 -13.38 6.93
CA PHE A 58 -6.94 -13.23 7.83
C PHE A 58 -7.37 -12.75 9.22
N GLN A 59 -8.34 -11.84 9.33
CA GLN A 59 -8.92 -11.48 10.61
C GLN A 59 -9.55 -12.71 11.27
N GLU A 60 -10.36 -13.51 10.58
CA GLU A 60 -10.93 -14.74 11.15
C GLU A 60 -9.87 -15.71 11.74
N MET A 61 -8.63 -15.64 11.26
CA MET A 61 -7.47 -16.39 11.77
C MET A 61 -6.69 -15.71 12.92
N GLY A 62 -7.15 -14.58 13.44
CA GLY A 62 -6.50 -13.91 14.58
C GLY A 62 -5.61 -12.72 14.22
N HIS A 63 -5.43 -12.39 12.93
CA HIS A 63 -4.55 -11.29 12.51
C HIS A 63 -5.22 -9.91 12.57
N GLN A 64 -4.41 -8.85 12.48
CA GLN A 64 -4.84 -7.46 12.59
C GLN A 64 -4.63 -6.73 11.27
N VAL A 65 -5.66 -6.04 10.79
CA VAL A 65 -5.54 -5.16 9.61
C VAL A 65 -5.04 -3.80 10.06
N VAL A 66 -4.12 -3.22 9.28
CA VAL A 66 -3.67 -1.84 9.41
C VAL A 66 -4.07 -1.11 8.14
N LEU A 67 -5.16 -0.35 8.23
CA LEU A 67 -5.70 0.42 7.13
C LEU A 67 -5.01 1.79 7.08
N ILE A 68 -4.30 2.07 5.99
CA ILE A 68 -3.66 3.36 5.75
C ILE A 68 -4.56 4.21 4.86
N VAL A 69 -4.99 5.36 5.38
CA VAL A 69 -5.72 6.38 4.63
C VAL A 69 -4.69 7.32 4.00
N GLY A 70 -4.62 7.32 2.67
CA GLY A 70 -3.75 8.18 1.86
C GLY A 70 -4.24 9.63 1.79
N ASP A 71 -4.53 10.25 2.94
CA ASP A 71 -5.12 11.59 3.01
C ASP A 71 -4.15 12.69 2.60
N TRP A 72 -2.84 12.46 2.77
CA TRP A 72 -1.81 13.41 2.35
C TRP A 72 -1.46 13.24 0.87
N THR A 73 -1.22 12.02 0.39
CA THR A 73 -0.93 11.76 -1.02
C THR A 73 -2.09 12.13 -1.95
N ALA A 74 -3.35 11.94 -1.52
CA ALA A 74 -4.52 12.32 -2.31
C ALA A 74 -4.64 13.84 -2.56
N GLN A 75 -4.08 14.67 -1.66
CA GLN A 75 -4.02 16.12 -1.85
C GLN A 75 -2.93 16.56 -2.84
N ILE A 76 -1.95 15.70 -3.08
CA ILE A 76 -0.84 15.93 -4.01
C ILE A 76 -1.18 15.41 -5.41
N GLY A 77 -1.91 14.29 -5.46
CA GLY A 77 -2.35 13.61 -6.68
C GLY A 77 -1.45 12.43 -7.03
N ASP A 78 -2.01 11.21 -6.97
CA ASP A 78 -1.36 9.98 -7.44
C ASP A 78 -1.26 9.96 -8.98
N PRO A 79 -0.05 9.91 -9.54
CA PRO A 79 0.18 9.85 -10.98
C PRO A 79 0.35 8.42 -11.53
N SER A 80 0.23 7.40 -10.69
CA SER A 80 0.45 6.00 -11.08
C SER A 80 -0.56 5.59 -12.17
N GLY A 81 -0.03 5.24 -13.35
CA GLY A 81 -0.78 4.55 -14.41
C GLY A 81 -1.72 5.37 -15.29
N ARG A 82 -1.68 6.72 -15.31
CA ARG A 82 -2.55 7.52 -16.21
C ARG A 82 -1.80 8.62 -16.97
N ASP A 83 -2.31 8.94 -18.16
CA ASP A 83 -1.72 9.93 -19.10
C ASP A 83 -1.81 11.39 -18.62
N GLU A 84 -2.67 11.69 -17.63
CA GLU A 84 -2.86 13.04 -17.08
C GLU A 84 -2.77 13.05 -15.55
N THR A 85 -2.02 14.01 -15.01
CA THR A 85 -1.93 14.27 -13.56
C THR A 85 -3.32 14.66 -13.02
N ARG A 86 -3.81 13.97 -11.98
CA ARG A 86 -5.10 14.34 -11.37
C ARG A 86 -5.01 15.71 -10.69
N PRO A 87 -6.06 16.54 -10.75
CA PRO A 87 -6.09 17.77 -9.97
C PRO A 87 -6.05 17.46 -8.46
N PRO A 88 -5.30 18.25 -7.67
CA PRO A 88 -5.23 18.07 -6.23
C PRO A 88 -6.61 18.24 -5.58
N LEU A 89 -6.94 17.38 -4.62
CA LEU A 89 -8.18 17.45 -3.86
C LEU A 89 -8.00 18.30 -2.60
N THR A 90 -9.06 19.00 -2.17
CA THR A 90 -9.03 19.69 -0.88
C THR A 90 -9.08 18.67 0.26
N ALA A 91 -8.50 19.03 1.42
CA ALA A 91 -8.53 18.17 2.61
C ALA A 91 -9.96 17.78 3.04
N GLU A 92 -10.94 18.67 2.81
CA GLU A 92 -12.36 18.41 3.10
C GLU A 92 -12.95 17.32 2.20
N VAL A 93 -12.67 17.37 0.90
CA VAL A 93 -13.11 16.35 -0.06
C VAL A 93 -12.45 15.00 0.23
N VAL A 94 -11.13 15.02 0.50
CA VAL A 94 -10.36 13.83 0.89
C VAL A 94 -10.96 13.17 2.13
N ARG A 95 -11.30 13.95 3.16
CA ARG A 95 -11.92 13.44 4.39
C ARG A 95 -13.29 12.82 4.12
N SER A 96 -14.15 13.51 3.38
CA SER A 96 -15.49 13.01 3.02
C SER A 96 -15.42 11.69 2.23
N ASN A 97 -14.47 11.59 1.30
CA ASN A 97 -14.24 10.36 0.53
C ASN A 97 -13.72 9.24 1.42
N ALA A 98 -12.79 9.52 2.32
CA ALA A 98 -12.25 8.55 3.26
C ALA A 98 -13.33 8.00 4.21
N GLU A 99 -14.21 8.85 4.73
CA GLU A 99 -15.34 8.43 5.56
C GLU A 99 -16.27 7.47 4.82
N THR A 100 -16.63 7.80 3.57
CA THR A 100 -17.50 6.97 2.73
C THR A 100 -16.84 5.63 2.40
N TYR A 101 -15.55 5.66 2.03
CA TYR A 101 -14.76 4.45 1.79
C TYR A 101 -14.71 3.55 3.03
N MET A 102 -14.40 4.11 4.20
CA MET A 102 -14.33 3.36 5.45
C MET A 102 -15.68 2.72 5.80
N GLN A 103 -16.80 3.43 5.61
CA GLN A 103 -18.13 2.86 5.81
C GLN A 103 -18.38 1.63 4.91
N GLN A 104 -17.86 1.62 3.69
CA GLN A 104 -17.98 0.49 2.76
C GLN A 104 -17.00 -0.64 3.10
N PHE A 105 -15.76 -0.29 3.42
CA PHE A 105 -14.69 -1.21 3.82
C PHE A 105 -15.12 -2.06 5.03
N PHE A 106 -15.67 -1.41 6.06
CA PHE A 106 -16.12 -2.08 7.29
C PHE A 106 -17.42 -2.88 7.16
N LYS A 107 -18.05 -2.92 5.97
CA LYS A 107 -19.12 -3.91 5.68
C LYS A 107 -18.56 -5.32 5.50
N VAL A 108 -17.28 -5.44 5.17
CA VAL A 108 -16.61 -6.73 4.89
C VAL A 108 -15.51 -7.01 5.92
N VAL A 109 -14.69 -6.01 6.24
CA VAL A 109 -13.57 -6.13 7.17
C VAL A 109 -14.02 -5.73 8.57
N ASP A 110 -13.55 -6.46 9.58
CA ASP A 110 -13.87 -6.22 10.98
C ASP A 110 -13.27 -4.90 11.48
N ARG A 111 -14.11 -3.98 11.96
CA ARG A 111 -13.65 -2.69 12.48
C ARG A 111 -12.89 -2.83 13.79
N ASP A 112 -13.32 -3.71 14.68
CA ASP A 112 -12.72 -3.87 16.02
C ASP A 112 -11.33 -4.53 15.94
N ARG A 113 -11.00 -5.08 14.78
CA ARG A 113 -9.72 -5.73 14.48
C ARG A 113 -8.96 -5.03 13.36
N THR A 114 -9.22 -3.75 13.21
CA THR A 114 -8.53 -2.86 12.26
C THR A 114 -7.97 -1.65 12.99
N GLU A 115 -6.67 -1.41 12.84
CA GLU A 115 -6.01 -0.15 13.17
C GLU A 115 -6.15 0.78 11.96
N VAL A 116 -6.72 1.98 12.12
CA VAL A 116 -6.81 2.98 11.05
C VAL A 116 -5.78 4.06 11.30
N ARG A 117 -4.92 4.33 10.30
CA ARG A 117 -3.87 5.35 10.35
C ARG A 117 -3.98 6.29 9.17
N PHE A 118 -3.73 7.57 9.42
CA PHE A 118 -3.73 8.61 8.40
C PHE A 118 -2.30 9.00 8.05
N GLN A 119 -2.00 9.11 6.77
CA GLN A 119 -0.69 9.53 6.29
C GLN A 119 -0.26 10.90 6.83
N SER A 120 -1.22 11.80 7.06
CA SER A 120 -0.97 13.11 7.68
C SER A 120 -0.31 13.03 9.06
N GLU A 121 -0.42 11.90 9.78
CA GLU A 121 0.24 11.70 11.07
C GLU A 121 1.77 11.79 10.99
N TRP A 122 2.37 11.31 9.89
CA TRP A 122 3.81 11.43 9.66
C TRP A 122 4.15 12.47 8.60
N PHE A 123 3.35 12.59 7.54
CA PHE A 123 3.63 13.55 6.48
C PHE A 123 3.28 14.99 6.82
N GLY A 124 2.37 15.23 7.78
CA GLY A 124 2.02 16.58 8.24
C GLY A 124 3.18 17.33 8.92
N THR A 125 4.20 16.61 9.40
CA THR A 125 5.43 17.17 10.00
C THR A 125 6.70 16.75 9.24
N PHE A 126 6.55 16.36 7.97
CA PHE A 126 7.67 15.97 7.13
C PHE A 126 8.41 17.21 6.64
N ASP A 127 9.60 17.43 7.17
CA ASP A 127 10.46 18.51 6.71
C ASP A 127 11.22 18.14 5.42
N LEU A 128 11.79 19.16 4.79
CA LEU A 128 12.57 19.01 3.56
C LEU A 128 13.78 18.07 3.74
N GLY A 129 14.39 18.03 4.93
CA GLY A 129 15.52 17.14 5.22
C GLY A 129 15.11 15.67 5.15
N LYS A 130 13.97 15.31 5.74
CA LYS A 130 13.38 13.97 5.64
C LYS A 130 12.99 13.63 4.20
N ALA A 131 12.41 14.59 3.47
CA ALA A 131 12.05 14.41 2.06
C ALA A 131 13.28 14.11 1.19
N LEU A 132 14.36 14.86 1.36
CA LEU A 132 15.62 14.63 0.64
C LEU A 132 16.28 13.31 1.03
N LYS A 133 16.24 12.95 2.31
CA LYS A 133 16.74 11.64 2.77
C LYS A 133 15.96 10.48 2.12
N LEU A 134 14.63 10.59 2.06
CA LEU A 134 13.77 9.61 1.41
C LEU A 134 14.04 9.54 -0.10
N ALA A 135 14.17 10.68 -0.77
CA ALA A 135 14.53 10.73 -2.19
C ALA A 135 15.89 10.08 -2.48
N GLY A 136 16.83 10.15 -1.53
CA GLY A 136 18.15 9.51 -1.61
C GLY A 136 18.14 7.98 -1.41
N SER A 137 17.02 7.38 -0.98
CA SER A 137 16.92 5.93 -0.72
C SER A 137 16.83 5.08 -2.00
N PHE A 138 16.52 5.69 -3.14
CA PHE A 138 16.39 4.98 -4.41
C PHE A 138 17.12 5.70 -5.53
N THR A 139 17.67 4.90 -6.44
CA THR A 139 18.25 5.39 -7.69
C THR A 139 17.18 5.55 -8.75
N LEU A 140 17.43 6.42 -9.73
CA LEU A 140 16.59 6.51 -10.93
C LEU A 140 16.48 5.15 -11.64
N ALA A 141 17.58 4.38 -11.71
CA ALA A 141 17.60 3.06 -12.34
C ALA A 141 16.61 2.08 -11.68
N GLN A 142 16.50 2.11 -10.34
CA GLN A 142 15.49 1.32 -9.62
C GLN A 142 14.07 1.80 -9.92
N MET A 143 13.84 3.11 -9.96
CA MET A 143 12.52 3.66 -10.31
C MET A 143 12.08 3.28 -11.73
N LEU A 144 13.02 3.23 -12.68
CA LEU A 144 12.77 2.79 -14.06
C LEU A 144 12.58 1.27 -14.20
N GLN A 145 12.59 0.48 -13.11
CA GLN A 145 12.07 -0.90 -13.16
C GLN A 145 10.53 -0.93 -13.19
N HIS A 146 9.86 0.15 -12.77
CA HIS A 146 8.42 0.30 -12.94
C HIS A 146 8.09 0.45 -14.43
N GLU A 147 7.25 -0.44 -14.97
CA GLU A 147 7.00 -0.52 -16.41
C GLU A 147 6.46 0.79 -17.00
N THR A 148 5.49 1.43 -16.32
CA THR A 148 4.93 2.72 -16.74
C THR A 148 5.97 3.84 -16.77
N PHE A 149 6.85 3.94 -15.77
CA PHE A 149 7.89 4.96 -15.72
C PHE A 149 8.92 4.74 -16.81
N ARG A 150 9.34 3.48 -17.01
CA ARG A 150 10.26 3.11 -18.09
C ARG A 150 9.72 3.47 -19.45
N LYS A 151 8.49 3.05 -19.78
CA LYS A 151 7.85 3.32 -21.08
C LYS A 151 7.78 4.83 -21.34
N ARG A 152 7.24 5.61 -20.39
CA ARG A 152 7.16 7.07 -20.52
C ARG A 152 8.53 7.72 -20.68
N TYR A 153 9.54 7.25 -19.95
CA TYR A 153 10.90 7.76 -20.07
C TYR A 153 11.54 7.45 -21.43
N GLU A 154 11.40 6.21 -21.92
CA GLU A 154 11.92 5.76 -23.23
C GLU A 154 11.22 6.45 -24.41
N GLU A 155 9.93 6.74 -24.28
CA GLU A 155 9.14 7.45 -25.28
C GLU A 155 9.34 8.98 -25.26
N GLY A 156 10.16 9.50 -24.33
CA GLY A 156 10.35 10.95 -24.14
C GLY A 156 9.10 11.66 -23.61
N GLY A 157 8.16 10.90 -23.06
CA GLY A 157 6.96 11.42 -22.40
C GLY A 157 7.30 12.20 -21.12
N ARG A 158 6.37 13.06 -20.69
CA ARG A 158 6.50 13.75 -19.41
C ARG A 158 6.54 12.71 -18.29
N LEU A 159 7.50 12.80 -17.37
CA LEU A 159 7.56 12.03 -16.13
C LEU A 159 8.12 12.96 -15.05
N THR A 160 7.28 13.38 -14.11
CA THR A 160 7.69 14.37 -13.10
C THR A 160 8.35 13.71 -11.90
N ILE A 161 9.23 14.45 -11.21
CA ILE A 161 9.89 14.00 -9.99
C ILE A 161 8.87 13.59 -8.92
N LEU A 162 7.72 14.28 -8.87
CA LEU A 162 6.65 13.95 -7.94
C LEU A 162 6.11 12.53 -8.17
N GLU A 163 6.02 12.09 -9.42
CA GLU A 163 5.58 10.72 -9.76
C GLU A 163 6.60 9.69 -9.30
N LEU A 164 7.89 10.00 -9.43
CA LEU A 164 8.98 9.15 -8.96
C LEU A 164 9.04 9.06 -7.43
N MET A 165 8.55 10.08 -6.71
CA MET A 165 8.52 10.08 -5.25
C MET A 165 7.38 9.24 -4.67
N TYR A 166 6.30 9.02 -5.43
CA TYR A 166 5.10 8.35 -4.92
C TYR A 166 5.38 6.94 -4.33
N PRO A 167 6.11 6.03 -5.00
CA PRO A 167 6.44 4.72 -4.43
C PRO A 167 7.23 4.84 -3.11
N MET A 168 8.07 5.87 -2.98
CA MET A 168 8.84 6.11 -1.76
C MET A 168 7.94 6.56 -0.61
N LEU A 169 6.95 7.42 -0.89
CA LEU A 169 5.96 7.87 0.10
C LEU A 169 5.13 6.69 0.62
N GLN A 170 4.55 5.90 -0.29
CA GLN A 170 3.79 4.70 0.08
C GLN A 170 4.66 3.69 0.83
N GLY A 171 5.91 3.53 0.43
CA GLY A 171 6.86 2.66 1.12
C GLY A 171 7.23 3.16 2.52
N TYR A 172 7.30 4.47 2.72
CA TYR A 172 7.55 5.07 4.03
C TYR A 172 6.42 4.76 5.03
N ASP A 173 5.18 4.61 4.56
CA ASP A 173 4.07 4.17 5.41
C ASP A 173 4.38 2.81 6.08
N SER A 174 5.08 1.90 5.38
CA SER A 174 5.49 0.61 5.97
C SER A 174 6.56 0.77 7.06
N VAL A 175 7.46 1.76 6.93
CA VAL A 175 8.41 2.10 7.99
C VAL A 175 7.66 2.59 9.23
N MET A 176 6.59 3.36 9.04
CA MET A 176 5.80 3.93 10.14
C MET A 176 4.93 2.91 10.87
N VAL A 177 4.34 1.93 10.15
CA VAL A 177 3.39 0.99 10.76
C VAL A 177 3.92 -0.41 10.98
N THR A 178 5.15 -0.69 10.56
CA THR A 178 5.87 -1.96 10.79
C THR A 178 5.05 -3.21 10.40
N PRO A 179 4.51 -3.31 9.17
CA PRO A 179 3.64 -4.41 8.81
C PRO A 179 4.43 -5.71 8.58
N ASP A 180 3.77 -6.84 8.83
CA ASP A 180 4.31 -8.16 8.46
C ASP A 180 4.07 -8.49 6.99
N VAL A 181 2.94 -7.99 6.46
CA VAL A 181 2.46 -8.21 5.10
C VAL A 181 1.81 -6.93 4.59
N GLU A 182 2.11 -6.53 3.35
CA GLU A 182 1.36 -5.50 2.63
C GLU A 182 0.51 -6.14 1.52
N PHE A 183 -0.77 -5.76 1.50
CA PHE A 183 -1.75 -6.15 0.49
C PHE A 183 -1.82 -5.12 -0.63
N GLY A 184 -2.00 -5.59 -1.86
CA GLY A 184 -2.24 -4.72 -3.02
C GLY A 184 -2.81 -5.47 -4.21
N GLY A 185 -3.28 -4.72 -5.21
CA GLY A 185 -3.53 -5.26 -6.55
C GLY A 185 -2.23 -5.57 -7.28
N THR A 186 -2.30 -6.29 -8.39
CA THR A 186 -1.12 -6.61 -9.21
C THR A 186 -0.36 -5.37 -9.71
N ASP A 187 -1.07 -4.26 -9.91
CA ASP A 187 -0.54 -2.94 -10.26
C ASP A 187 0.33 -2.31 -9.15
N GLN A 188 0.14 -2.71 -7.89
CA GLN A 188 0.85 -2.17 -6.72
C GLN A 188 2.16 -2.89 -6.40
N LYS A 189 2.55 -3.90 -7.21
CA LYS A 189 3.74 -4.73 -6.94
C LYS A 189 5.00 -3.89 -6.71
N PHE A 190 5.24 -2.89 -7.55
CA PHE A 190 6.43 -2.04 -7.43
C PHE A 190 6.42 -1.21 -6.14
N ASN A 191 5.29 -0.59 -5.81
CA ASN A 191 5.16 0.24 -4.61
C ASN A 191 5.32 -0.60 -3.33
N ASN A 192 4.75 -1.80 -3.30
CA ASN A 192 4.89 -2.73 -2.18
C ASN A 192 6.36 -3.20 -2.01
N LEU A 193 7.09 -3.39 -3.12
CA LEU A 193 8.52 -3.69 -3.09
C LEU A 193 9.35 -2.50 -2.60
N ALA A 194 8.99 -1.27 -2.95
CA ALA A 194 9.63 -0.07 -2.42
C ALA A 194 9.48 0.03 -0.89
N GLY A 195 8.31 -0.30 -0.35
CA GLY A 195 8.11 -0.40 1.11
C GLY A 195 9.02 -1.45 1.75
N ARG A 196 9.12 -2.64 1.14
CA ARG A 196 10.02 -3.70 1.61
C ARG A 196 11.49 -3.25 1.64
N GLU A 197 11.94 -2.57 0.59
CA GLU A 197 13.30 -2.03 0.50
C GLU A 197 13.57 -0.96 1.57
N LEU A 198 12.64 -0.01 1.76
CA LEU A 198 12.79 1.03 2.79
C LEU A 198 12.84 0.45 4.21
N MET A 199 12.03 -0.56 4.50
CA MET A 199 12.10 -1.28 5.77
C MET A 199 13.49 -1.92 5.97
N ALA A 200 14.06 -2.54 4.93
CA ALA A 200 15.39 -3.13 4.99
C ALA A 200 16.49 -2.07 5.25
N GLN A 201 16.43 -0.93 4.54
CA GLN A 201 17.35 0.20 4.75
C GLN A 201 17.24 0.80 6.17
N ALA A 202 16.05 0.74 6.77
CA ALA A 202 15.81 1.14 8.15
C ALA A 202 16.24 0.08 9.20
N GLY A 203 16.78 -1.07 8.78
CA GLY A 203 17.18 -2.17 9.67
C GLY A 203 16.00 -2.96 10.23
N MET A 204 14.82 -2.86 9.63
CA MET A 204 13.60 -3.54 10.05
C MET A 204 13.44 -4.87 9.31
N VAL A 205 12.62 -5.77 9.86
CA VAL A 205 12.22 -6.98 9.15
C VAL A 205 11.31 -6.59 7.98
N PRO A 206 11.69 -6.87 6.73
CA PRO A 206 10.89 -6.41 5.59
C PRO A 206 9.56 -7.17 5.47
N GLN A 207 8.49 -6.46 5.12
CA GLN A 207 7.14 -7.01 4.91
C GLN A 207 7.09 -8.01 3.75
N ASP A 208 6.28 -9.05 3.86
CA ASP A 208 5.92 -9.89 2.71
C ASP A 208 4.86 -9.17 1.86
N ILE A 209 4.72 -9.58 0.60
CA ILE A 209 3.80 -8.90 -0.33
C ILE A 209 2.75 -9.89 -0.77
N PHE A 210 1.48 -9.50 -0.60
CA PHE A 210 0.33 -10.30 -0.95
C PHE A 210 -0.48 -9.58 -2.04
N LEU A 211 -0.44 -10.11 -3.26
CA LEU A 211 -1.11 -9.52 -4.41
C LEU A 211 -2.39 -10.27 -4.74
N VAL A 212 -3.47 -9.51 -4.87
CA VAL A 212 -4.75 -10.00 -5.39
C VAL A 212 -4.94 -9.59 -6.86
N PRO A 213 -5.77 -10.30 -7.63
CA PRO A 213 -6.09 -9.94 -9.01
C PRO A 213 -6.61 -8.52 -9.16
#